data_AF-A0A0G1YJ19-F1
#
_entry.id   AF-A0A0G1YJ19-F1
#
_cell.length_a   1.000
_cell.length_b   1.000
_cell.length_c   1.000
_cell.angle_alpha   90.00
_cell.angle_beta   90.00
_cell.angle_gamma   90.00
#
_symmetry.space_group_name_H-M   'P 1'
#
loop_
_entity.id
_entity.type
_entity.pdbx_description
1 polymer ?
#
loop_
_entity_poly.entity_id
_entity_poly.type
_entity_poly.pdbx_seq_one_letter_code
_entity_poly.pdbx_strand_id
1 'polypeptide(L)'
;MDREAQTKRNKLLEKKWRKFLRLRPVFSFIPFLDFVIVSGSLATGNVHENSDFDVIVGARKGKIFTVRAFCVFVFGILGLRRRGIDHKAASSDKVCFNHFVTPKAYRLSPPYNDYWVKLYQNLVPVYGREKAVRDFFRANDWALPAGRQGPRETIFSEKYWQSTNPNPAGGIHMYTTWILKTFFEFVLQGWILGRVFEKFVKIIELHYIKKGIKNGALGFKPRVRYGDDELEFHPDTARIEEMLKEDLRF
;
A
#
# COMPACT_ATOMS: atom_id res chain seq x y z
N MET A 1 -8.45 14.22 -31.33
CA MET A 1 -7.21 14.21 -30.51
C MET A 1 -7.26 13.27 -29.31
N ASP A 2 -8.44 12.79 -28.86
CA ASP A 2 -8.56 12.09 -27.57
C ASP A 2 -8.18 10.58 -27.60
N ARG A 3 -8.43 9.87 -28.71
CA ARG A 3 -8.18 8.41 -28.81
C ARG A 3 -6.71 8.02 -28.75
N GLU A 4 -5.81 8.84 -29.30
CA GLU A 4 -4.38 8.54 -29.33
C GLU A 4 -3.75 8.72 -27.95
N ALA A 5 -4.10 9.81 -27.26
CA ALA A 5 -3.71 10.05 -25.87
C ALA A 5 -4.24 8.94 -24.94
N GLN A 6 -5.51 8.54 -25.11
CA GLN A 6 -6.10 7.42 -24.39
C GLN A 6 -5.35 6.11 -24.64
N THR A 7 -5.01 5.82 -25.90
CA THR A 7 -4.26 4.61 -26.27
C THR A 7 -2.86 4.61 -25.66
N LYS A 8 -2.16 5.74 -25.70
CA LYS A 8 -0.83 5.89 -25.08
C LYS A 8 -0.90 5.68 -23.56
N ARG A 9 -1.89 6.27 -22.89
CA ARG A 9 -2.13 6.09 -21.46
C ARG A 9 -2.43 4.63 -21.10
N ASN A 10 -3.28 3.95 -21.88
CA ASN A 10 -3.61 2.54 -21.65
C ASN A 10 -2.36 1.64 -21.80
N LYS A 11 -1.52 1.87 -22.81
CA LYS A 11 -0.25 1.15 -22.99
C LYS A 11 0.70 1.38 -21.80
N LEU A 12 0.80 2.62 -21.32
CA LEU A 12 1.63 2.96 -20.15
C LEU A 12 1.09 2.28 -18.87
N LEU A 13 -0.23 2.30 -18.68
CA LEU A 13 -0.92 1.65 -17.57
C LEU A 13 -0.62 0.15 -17.54
N GLU A 14 -0.74 -0.53 -18.66
CA GLU A 14 -0.44 -1.96 -18.77
C GLU A 14 1.04 -2.25 -18.45
N LYS A 15 1.96 -1.44 -18.98
CA LYS A 15 3.40 -1.55 -18.70
C LYS A 15 3.69 -1.40 -17.20
N LYS A 16 3.08 -0.41 -16.54
CA LYS A 16 3.25 -0.17 -15.10
C LYS A 16 2.65 -1.28 -14.24
N TRP A 17 1.46 -1.78 -14.59
CA TRP A 17 0.88 -2.96 -13.95
C TRP A 17 1.81 -4.17 -14.05
N ARG A 18 2.35 -4.45 -15.24
CA ARG A 18 3.29 -5.55 -15.45
C ARG A 18 4.55 -5.41 -14.60
N LYS A 19 5.09 -4.20 -14.43
CA LYS A 19 6.22 -3.93 -13.54
C LYS A 19 5.86 -4.16 -12.09
N PHE A 20 4.77 -3.57 -11.60
CA PHE A 20 4.33 -3.72 -10.22
C PHE A 20 4.07 -5.18 -9.84
N LEU A 21 3.40 -5.94 -10.71
CA LEU A 21 3.06 -7.34 -10.44
C LEU A 21 4.28 -8.26 -10.34
N ARG A 22 5.40 -7.91 -10.98
CA ARG A 22 6.68 -8.62 -10.78
C ARG A 22 7.24 -8.42 -9.36
N LEU A 23 6.83 -7.37 -8.66
CA LEU A 23 7.22 -7.11 -7.27
C LEU A 23 6.37 -7.90 -6.28
N ARG A 24 5.23 -8.47 -6.71
CA ARG A 24 4.29 -9.20 -5.84
C ARG A 24 4.97 -10.24 -4.95
N PRO A 25 5.88 -11.11 -5.45
CA PRO A 25 6.52 -12.13 -4.61
C PRO A 25 7.35 -11.54 -3.46
N VAL A 26 7.85 -10.31 -3.60
CA VAL A 26 8.66 -9.65 -2.57
C VAL A 26 7.86 -9.40 -1.28
N PHE A 27 6.54 -9.20 -1.39
CA PHE A 27 5.69 -9.06 -0.20
C PHE A 27 5.61 -10.34 0.64
N SER A 28 5.96 -11.50 0.08
CA SER A 28 6.02 -12.75 0.85
C SER A 28 7.13 -12.81 1.88
N PHE A 29 8.15 -11.94 1.78
CA PHE A 29 9.22 -11.85 2.78
C PHE A 29 8.83 -11.02 4.01
N ILE A 30 7.66 -10.37 4.00
CA ILE A 30 7.26 -9.45 5.07
C ILE A 30 6.46 -10.23 6.13
N PRO A 31 7.01 -10.41 7.36
CA PRO A 31 6.30 -11.09 8.43
C PRO A 31 5.11 -10.25 8.90
N PHE A 32 4.01 -10.92 9.29
CA PHE A 32 2.78 -10.30 9.80
C PHE A 32 2.04 -9.39 8.80
N LEU A 33 2.43 -9.40 7.53
CA LEU A 33 1.70 -8.72 6.47
C LEU A 33 0.43 -9.51 6.14
N ASP A 34 -0.72 -8.84 6.26
CA ASP A 34 -2.03 -9.42 6.03
C ASP A 34 -2.49 -9.24 4.59
N PHE A 35 -2.26 -8.07 4.00
CA PHE A 35 -2.52 -7.80 2.59
C PHE A 35 -1.75 -6.59 2.06
N VAL A 36 -1.70 -6.49 0.72
CA VAL A 36 -1.29 -5.30 -0.03
C VAL A 36 -2.37 -5.00 -1.06
N ILE A 37 -2.80 -3.74 -1.09
CA ILE A 37 -3.79 -3.21 -2.02
C ILE A 37 -3.15 -2.03 -2.77
N VAL A 38 -3.15 -2.08 -4.09
CA VAL A 38 -2.71 -0.96 -4.94
C VAL A 38 -3.73 0.16 -4.85
N SER A 39 -3.22 1.39 -4.72
CA SER A 39 -3.98 2.62 -4.66
C SER A 39 -3.41 3.67 -5.63
N GLY A 40 -3.83 4.93 -5.48
CA GLY A 40 -3.34 6.05 -6.25
C GLY A 40 -3.53 5.93 -7.77
N SER A 41 -2.59 6.49 -8.51
CA SER A 41 -2.70 6.64 -9.98
C SER A 41 -2.77 5.31 -10.73
N LEU A 42 -2.11 4.26 -10.22
CA LEU A 42 -2.12 2.94 -10.82
C LEU A 42 -3.49 2.27 -10.66
N ALA A 43 -4.12 2.40 -9.49
CA ALA A 43 -5.46 1.91 -9.22
C ALA A 43 -6.52 2.65 -10.06
N THR A 44 -6.45 3.98 -10.12
CA THR A 44 -7.46 4.80 -10.84
C THR A 44 -7.25 4.87 -12.36
N GLY A 45 -6.16 4.30 -12.89
CA GLY A 45 -5.82 4.35 -14.31
C GLY A 45 -5.25 5.71 -14.79
N ASN A 46 -5.05 6.66 -13.87
CA ASN A 46 -4.53 8.01 -14.17
C ASN A 46 -3.00 8.06 -14.09
N VAL A 47 -2.31 7.07 -14.67
CA VAL A 47 -0.85 6.98 -14.63
C VAL A 47 -0.17 7.95 -15.59
N HIS A 48 1.01 8.41 -15.19
CA HIS A 48 1.96 9.15 -16.02
C HIS A 48 3.36 8.54 -15.89
N GLU A 49 4.31 8.91 -16.75
CA GLU A 49 5.65 8.28 -16.78
C GLU A 49 6.34 8.25 -15.41
N ASN A 50 6.18 9.34 -14.64
CA ASN A 50 6.77 9.51 -13.31
C ASN A 50 5.93 8.94 -12.16
N SER A 51 4.86 8.18 -12.44
CA SER A 51 4.01 7.59 -11.39
C SER A 51 4.78 6.53 -10.61
N ASP A 52 4.71 6.64 -9.29
CA ASP A 52 5.07 5.61 -8.33
C ASP A 52 3.94 4.59 -8.15
N PHE A 53 4.20 3.59 -7.32
CA PHE A 53 3.24 2.54 -6.97
C PHE A 53 2.77 2.72 -5.53
N ASP A 54 1.67 3.45 -5.38
CA ASP A 54 1.02 3.65 -4.09
C ASP A 54 0.37 2.37 -3.61
N VAL A 55 0.65 2.00 -2.35
CA VAL A 55 0.05 0.82 -1.72
C VAL A 55 -0.51 1.10 -0.33
N ILE A 56 -1.62 0.43 -0.02
CA ILE A 56 -2.18 0.26 1.31
C ILE A 56 -1.76 -1.12 1.81
N VAL A 57 -1.15 -1.17 3.00
CA VAL A 57 -0.65 -2.41 3.60
C VAL A 57 -1.47 -2.74 4.85
N GLY A 58 -2.08 -3.91 4.85
CA GLY A 58 -2.72 -4.49 6.02
C GLY A 58 -1.66 -5.16 6.90
N ALA A 59 -1.56 -4.75 8.16
CA ALA A 59 -0.69 -5.35 9.15
C ALA A 59 -1.52 -6.12 10.19
N ARG A 60 -0.99 -7.25 10.66
CA ARG A 60 -1.58 -7.97 11.79
C ARG A 60 -1.64 -7.06 13.01
N LYS A 61 -2.67 -7.24 13.86
CA LYS A 61 -2.87 -6.47 15.10
C LYS A 61 -1.58 -6.42 15.94
N GLY A 62 -1.15 -5.20 16.29
CA GLY A 62 0.03 -4.96 17.14
C GLY A 62 1.39 -5.22 16.47
N LYS A 63 1.44 -5.25 15.13
CA LYS A 63 2.66 -5.48 14.34
C LYS A 63 2.88 -4.42 13.26
N ILE A 64 2.21 -3.28 13.35
CA ILE A 64 2.22 -2.26 12.29
C ILE A 64 3.63 -1.70 12.05
N PHE A 65 4.40 -1.47 13.12
CA PHE A 65 5.76 -0.96 13.03
C PHE A 65 6.72 -2.04 12.55
N THR A 66 6.56 -3.29 13.01
CA THR A 66 7.32 -4.43 12.48
C THR A 66 7.10 -4.59 10.98
N VAL A 67 5.85 -4.67 10.52
CA VAL A 67 5.51 -4.81 9.09
C VAL A 67 6.13 -3.67 8.29
N ARG A 68 5.97 -2.43 8.77
CA ARG A 68 6.53 -1.26 8.10
C ARG A 68 8.06 -1.31 8.04
N ALA A 69 8.75 -1.66 9.12
CA ALA A 69 10.20 -1.78 9.12
C ALA A 69 10.69 -2.82 8.11
N PHE A 70 10.06 -3.99 8.03
CA PHE A 70 10.38 -4.99 7.02
C PHE A 70 10.09 -4.49 5.60
N CYS A 71 8.96 -3.80 5.36
CA CYS A 71 8.67 -3.16 4.08
C CYS A 71 9.76 -2.13 3.70
N VAL A 72 10.17 -1.29 4.65
CA VAL A 72 11.24 -0.30 4.45
C VAL A 72 12.56 -0.98 4.11
N PHE A 73 12.93 -2.00 4.88
CA PHE A 73 14.20 -2.70 4.78
C PHE A 73 14.30 -3.51 3.48
N VAL A 74 13.35 -4.42 3.23
CA VAL A 74 13.36 -5.32 2.07
C VAL A 74 13.30 -4.53 0.76
N PHE A 75 12.33 -3.62 0.62
CA PHE A 75 12.21 -2.81 -0.61
C PHE A 75 13.31 -1.73 -0.71
N GLY A 76 13.88 -1.31 0.42
CA GLY A 76 15.02 -0.40 0.46
C GLY A 76 16.30 -1.04 -0.09
N ILE A 77 16.61 -2.27 0.33
CA ILE A 77 17.76 -3.04 -0.16
C ILE A 77 17.62 -3.33 -1.65
N LEU A 78 16.41 -3.68 -2.10
CA LEU A 78 16.15 -3.95 -3.52
C LEU A 78 16.09 -2.69 -4.39
N GLY A 79 16.23 -1.49 -3.81
CA GLY A 79 16.11 -0.22 -4.55
C GLY A 79 14.70 0.07 -5.09
N LEU A 80 13.69 -0.69 -4.64
CA LEU A 80 12.31 -0.65 -5.13
C LEU A 80 11.43 0.33 -4.34
N ARG A 81 11.95 0.95 -3.27
CA ARG A 81 11.19 1.86 -2.39
C ARG A 81 11.40 3.32 -2.78
N ARG A 82 10.32 4.11 -2.83
CA ARG A 82 10.37 5.57 -2.95
C ARG A 82 10.90 6.20 -1.67
N ARG A 83 11.89 7.10 -1.76
CA ARG A 83 12.34 7.91 -0.61
C ARG A 83 11.64 9.27 -0.67
N GLY A 84 11.28 9.81 0.50
CA GLY A 84 10.37 10.97 0.62
C GLY A 84 10.86 12.29 0.01
N ILE A 85 12.10 12.36 -0.50
CA ILE A 85 12.71 13.55 -1.11
C ILE A 85 13.08 13.28 -2.58
N ASP A 86 12.76 12.11 -3.13
CA ASP A 86 13.14 11.76 -4.50
C ASP A 86 12.41 12.69 -5.51
N HIS A 87 13.16 13.29 -6.44
CA HIS A 87 12.60 14.02 -7.58
C HIS A 87 11.54 13.18 -8.32
N LYS A 88 10.57 13.82 -9.00
CA LYS A 88 9.45 13.12 -9.69
C LYS A 88 9.94 11.98 -10.61
N ALA A 89 11.03 12.20 -11.37
CA ALA A 89 11.62 11.17 -12.22
C ALA A 89 12.24 9.99 -11.43
N ALA A 90 12.90 10.28 -10.31
CA ALA A 90 13.52 9.30 -9.44
C ALA A 90 12.51 8.48 -8.62
N SER A 91 11.23 8.87 -8.61
CA SER A 91 10.13 8.15 -7.94
C SER A 91 9.43 7.14 -8.85
N SER A 92 9.71 7.14 -10.16
CA SER A 92 9.02 6.29 -11.13
C SER A 92 9.23 4.79 -10.83
N ASP A 93 8.14 4.03 -10.90
CA ASP A 93 8.11 2.57 -10.72
C ASP A 93 8.63 2.07 -9.35
N LYS A 94 8.70 2.94 -8.35
CA LYS A 94 9.02 2.59 -6.97
C LYS A 94 7.75 2.44 -6.14
N VAL A 95 7.78 1.52 -5.17
CA VAL A 95 6.70 1.30 -4.21
C VAL A 95 6.73 2.40 -3.16
N CYS A 96 5.60 3.08 -2.99
CA CYS A 96 5.38 4.05 -1.95
C CYS A 96 4.40 3.50 -0.91
N PHE A 97 4.90 3.27 0.30
CA PHE A 97 4.12 2.76 1.42
C PHE A 97 3.39 3.89 2.13
N ASN A 98 2.31 4.37 1.52
CA ASN A 98 1.56 5.54 1.97
C ASN A 98 0.71 5.25 3.20
N HIS A 99 0.13 4.06 3.29
CA HIS A 99 -0.86 3.76 4.30
C HIS A 99 -0.68 2.35 4.86
N PHE A 100 -0.48 2.24 6.17
CA PHE A 100 -0.54 1.00 6.91
C PHE A 100 -1.76 1.02 7.83
N VAL A 101 -2.50 -0.09 7.84
CA VAL A 101 -3.70 -0.26 8.68
C VAL A 101 -3.69 -1.60 9.37
N THR A 102 -4.19 -1.63 10.61
CA THR A 102 -4.56 -2.87 11.29
C THR A 102 -6.07 -3.09 11.23
N PRO A 103 -6.61 -4.27 11.64
CA PRO A 103 -8.05 -4.52 11.63
C PRO A 103 -8.90 -3.47 12.37
N LYS A 104 -8.34 -2.77 13.37
CA LYS A 104 -9.03 -1.70 14.10
C LYS A 104 -9.19 -0.41 13.28
N ALA A 105 -8.35 -0.19 12.27
CA ALA A 105 -8.31 1.00 11.45
C ALA A 105 -8.44 0.67 9.95
N TYR A 106 -9.08 -0.44 9.59
CA TYR A 106 -9.36 -0.75 8.19
C TYR A 106 -10.25 0.30 7.55
N ARG A 107 -11.23 0.83 8.29
CA ARG A 107 -12.08 1.92 7.81
C ARG A 107 -11.26 3.20 7.73
N LEU A 108 -11.23 3.84 6.56
CA LEU A 108 -10.63 5.15 6.39
C LEU A 108 -11.28 6.15 7.35
N SER A 109 -10.46 6.91 8.07
CA SER A 109 -10.95 8.00 8.91
C SER A 109 -11.52 9.15 8.03
N PRO A 110 -12.65 9.77 8.41
CA PRO A 110 -13.18 10.95 7.72
C PRO A 110 -12.23 12.16 7.79
N PRO A 111 -12.42 13.20 6.95
CA PRO A 111 -13.55 13.39 6.02
C PRO A 111 -13.45 12.55 4.74
N TYR A 112 -14.60 12.15 4.21
CA TYR A 112 -14.74 11.53 2.89
C TYR A 112 -15.08 12.61 1.87
N ASN A 113 -14.42 12.56 0.71
CA ASN A 113 -14.69 13.43 -0.42
C ASN A 113 -14.69 12.59 -1.70
N ASP A 114 -15.06 13.19 -2.83
CA ASP A 114 -15.20 12.47 -4.11
C ASP A 114 -13.90 11.80 -4.56
N TYR A 115 -12.76 12.42 -4.23
CA TYR A 115 -11.45 11.80 -4.46
C TYR A 115 -11.33 10.47 -3.71
N TRP A 116 -11.66 10.43 -2.41
CA TRP A 116 -11.60 9.21 -1.61
C TRP A 116 -12.58 8.15 -2.10
N VAL A 117 -13.80 8.54 -2.49
CA VAL A 117 -14.79 7.62 -3.09
C VAL A 117 -14.21 7.01 -4.37
N LYS A 118 -13.77 7.84 -5.32
CA LYS A 118 -13.21 7.41 -6.61
C LYS A 118 -11.98 6.54 -6.41
N LEU A 119 -11.11 6.86 -5.46
CA LEU A 119 -9.95 6.04 -5.12
C LEU A 119 -10.36 4.67 -4.57
N TYR A 120 -11.23 4.65 -3.55
CA TYR A 120 -11.63 3.41 -2.87
C TYR A 120 -12.43 2.46 -3.76
N GLN A 121 -13.19 2.99 -4.72
CA GLN A 121 -13.88 2.20 -5.74
C GLN A 121 -12.95 1.48 -6.72
N ASN A 122 -11.72 1.98 -6.87
CA ASN A 122 -10.74 1.48 -7.84
C ASN A 122 -9.58 0.71 -7.19
N LEU A 123 -9.58 0.53 -5.85
CA LEU A 123 -8.55 -0.23 -5.16
C LEU A 123 -8.45 -1.67 -5.67
N VAL A 124 -7.20 -2.15 -5.78
CA VAL A 124 -6.91 -3.47 -6.33
C VAL A 124 -6.09 -4.30 -5.34
N PRO A 125 -6.64 -5.37 -4.74
CA PRO A 125 -5.86 -6.29 -3.94
C PRO A 125 -4.87 -7.06 -4.82
N VAL A 126 -3.62 -7.16 -4.37
CA VAL A 126 -2.52 -7.78 -5.14
C VAL A 126 -1.76 -8.83 -4.37
N TYR A 127 -1.89 -8.87 -3.04
CA TYR A 127 -1.30 -9.85 -2.16
C TYR A 127 -2.10 -9.91 -0.86
N GLY A 128 -2.20 -11.07 -0.22
CA GLY A 128 -2.71 -11.15 1.15
C GLY A 128 -3.58 -12.36 1.44
N ARG A 129 -4.21 -12.33 2.62
CA ARG A 129 -5.20 -13.32 3.07
C ARG A 129 -6.59 -12.86 2.67
N GLU A 130 -7.37 -13.75 2.05
CA GLU A 130 -8.66 -13.39 1.45
C GLU A 130 -9.59 -12.74 2.47
N LYS A 131 -9.68 -13.35 3.67
CA LYS A 131 -10.50 -12.84 4.76
C LYS A 131 -10.12 -11.40 5.14
N ALA A 132 -8.82 -11.10 5.27
CA ALA A 132 -8.36 -9.77 5.67
C ALA A 132 -8.67 -8.71 4.60
N VAL A 133 -8.51 -9.05 3.32
CA VAL A 133 -8.90 -8.19 2.19
C VAL A 133 -10.41 -7.93 2.21
N ARG A 134 -11.24 -8.99 2.34
CA ARG A 134 -12.70 -8.84 2.40
C ARG A 134 -13.12 -7.98 3.59
N ASP A 135 -12.53 -8.19 4.76
CA ASP A 135 -12.81 -7.39 5.95
C ASP A 135 -12.43 -5.92 5.76
N PHE A 136 -11.33 -5.62 5.05
CA PHE A 136 -10.95 -4.26 4.68
C PHE A 136 -11.97 -3.58 3.75
N PHE A 137 -12.42 -4.27 2.70
CA PHE A 137 -13.42 -3.72 1.78
C PHE A 137 -14.78 -3.54 2.47
N ARG A 138 -15.21 -4.47 3.33
CA ARG A 138 -16.44 -4.32 4.14
C ARG A 138 -16.37 -3.12 5.08
N ALA A 139 -15.22 -2.89 5.72
CA ALA A 139 -15.03 -1.72 6.58
C ALA A 139 -15.13 -0.39 5.82
N ASN A 140 -14.99 -0.41 4.49
CA ASN A 140 -15.06 0.76 3.60
C ASN A 140 -16.23 0.71 2.61
N ASP A 141 -17.34 0.08 3.02
CA ASP A 141 -18.60 0.03 2.29
C ASP A 141 -19.12 1.40 1.81
N TRP A 142 -18.87 2.46 2.60
CA TRP A 142 -19.24 3.85 2.29
C TRP A 142 -18.76 4.35 0.92
N ALA A 143 -17.66 3.81 0.40
CA ALA A 143 -17.12 4.19 -0.90
C ALA A 143 -17.65 3.33 -2.05
N LEU A 144 -18.21 2.16 -1.74
CA LEU A 144 -18.53 1.15 -2.74
C LEU A 144 -19.96 1.39 -3.31
N PRO A 145 -20.20 1.08 -4.60
CA PRO A 145 -21.54 1.11 -5.15
C PRO A 145 -22.50 0.20 -4.36
N ALA A 146 -23.78 0.56 -4.30
CA ALA A 146 -24.79 -0.21 -3.58
C ALA A 146 -24.75 -1.70 -3.94
N GLY A 147 -24.75 -2.56 -2.91
CA GLY A 147 -24.68 -4.01 -3.05
C GLY A 147 -23.26 -4.60 -3.19
N ARG A 148 -22.21 -3.78 -3.38
CA ARG A 148 -20.82 -4.27 -3.44
C ARG A 148 -20.22 -4.38 -2.02
N GLN A 149 -19.78 -5.59 -1.65
CA GLN A 149 -19.14 -5.87 -0.34
C GLN A 149 -17.67 -6.33 -0.45
N GLY A 150 -17.04 -6.12 -1.60
CA GLY A 150 -15.71 -6.64 -1.90
C GLY A 150 -15.02 -5.95 -3.07
N PRO A 151 -13.79 -6.38 -3.42
CA PRO A 151 -13.06 -5.86 -4.57
C PRO A 151 -13.82 -6.14 -5.88
N ARG A 152 -13.48 -5.41 -6.96
CA ARG A 152 -14.04 -5.68 -8.30
C ARG A 152 -13.61 -7.07 -8.79
N GLU A 153 -14.59 -7.92 -9.12
CA GLU A 153 -14.38 -9.28 -9.62
C GLU A 153 -13.52 -9.35 -10.89
N THR A 154 -13.60 -8.34 -11.76
CA THR A 154 -12.84 -8.28 -13.03
C THR A 154 -11.33 -8.14 -12.84
N ILE A 155 -10.86 -7.71 -11.67
CA ILE A 155 -9.44 -7.63 -11.31
C ILE A 155 -9.05 -8.79 -10.38
N PHE A 156 -10.04 -9.61 -10.01
CA PHE A 156 -9.98 -10.76 -9.11
C PHE A 156 -9.78 -12.08 -9.87
N SER A 157 -9.08 -12.07 -11.02
CA SER A 157 -8.67 -13.34 -11.63
C SER A 157 -7.63 -14.01 -10.72
N GLU A 158 -7.73 -15.33 -10.53
CA GLU A 158 -6.77 -16.16 -9.78
C GLU A 158 -5.30 -15.87 -10.15
N LYS A 159 -5.05 -15.33 -11.35
CA LYS A 159 -3.73 -14.90 -11.83
C LYS A 159 -3.09 -13.82 -10.95
N TYR A 160 -3.86 -12.87 -10.42
CA TYR A 160 -3.37 -11.79 -9.56
C TYR A 160 -3.42 -12.15 -8.06
N TRP A 161 -4.26 -13.11 -7.71
CA TRP A 161 -4.39 -13.68 -6.38
C TRP A 161 -3.48 -14.90 -6.21
N GLN A 162 -2.27 -14.71 -5.66
CA GLN A 162 -1.54 -15.84 -5.06
C GLN A 162 -1.79 -15.84 -3.56
N SER A 163 -2.51 -16.88 -3.11
CA SER A 163 -2.70 -17.25 -1.72
C SER A 163 -1.35 -17.26 -0.99
N THR A 164 -1.38 -16.92 0.31
CA THR A 164 -0.22 -17.01 1.21
C THR A 164 0.36 -18.42 1.36
N ASN A 165 -0.27 -19.45 0.75
CA ASN A 165 0.27 -20.80 0.69
C ASN A 165 1.26 -20.96 -0.46
N PRO A 166 2.52 -21.37 -0.18
CA PRO A 166 3.45 -21.70 -1.24
C PRO A 166 2.91 -22.90 -2.02
N ASN A 167 2.78 -22.77 -3.33
CA ASN A 167 2.59 -23.93 -4.21
C ASN A 167 3.95 -24.67 -4.27
N PRO A 168 4.07 -25.95 -3.87
CA PRO A 168 5.35 -26.67 -3.85
C PRO A 168 6.06 -26.74 -5.22
N ALA A 169 5.32 -26.51 -6.32
CA ALA A 169 5.84 -26.42 -7.68
C ALA A 169 6.56 -25.09 -8.03
N GLY A 170 6.56 -24.08 -7.14
CA GLY A 170 7.07 -22.72 -7.42
C GLY A 170 8.58 -22.51 -7.33
N GLY A 171 9.37 -23.59 -7.28
CA GLY A 171 10.84 -23.53 -7.25
C GLY A 171 11.44 -23.17 -5.88
N ILE A 172 12.77 -23.39 -5.77
CA ILE A 172 13.56 -23.28 -4.53
C ILE A 172 13.41 -21.91 -3.85
N HIS A 173 13.30 -20.83 -4.63
CA HIS A 173 13.18 -19.47 -4.11
C HIS A 173 11.89 -19.24 -3.31
N MET A 174 10.77 -19.86 -3.69
CA MET A 174 9.48 -19.66 -3.00
C MET A 174 9.38 -20.47 -1.69
N TYR A 175 10.11 -21.57 -1.59
CA TYR A 175 10.23 -22.35 -0.36
C TYR A 175 11.10 -21.64 0.69
N THR A 176 12.22 -21.03 0.26
CA THR A 176 13.09 -20.26 1.17
C THR A 176 12.42 -19.00 1.71
N THR A 177 11.58 -18.30 0.93
CA THR A 177 10.81 -17.15 1.41
C THR A 177 9.83 -17.54 2.52
N TRP A 178 9.15 -18.69 2.35
CA TRP A 178 8.22 -19.21 3.34
C TRP A 178 8.93 -19.60 4.64
N ILE A 179 10.11 -20.23 4.56
CA ILE A 179 10.91 -20.55 5.75
C ILE A 179 11.34 -19.27 6.48
N LEU A 180 11.87 -18.27 5.77
CA LEU A 180 12.30 -17.02 6.39
C LEU A 180 11.13 -16.28 7.04
N LYS A 181 10.00 -16.15 6.33
CA LYS A 181 8.79 -15.54 6.87
C LYS A 181 8.32 -16.30 8.12
N THR A 182 8.22 -17.62 8.04
CA THR A 182 7.77 -18.47 9.15
C THR A 182 8.72 -18.39 10.33
N PHE A 183 10.04 -18.34 10.10
CA PHE A 183 11.03 -18.16 11.15
C PHE A 183 10.89 -16.81 11.84
N PHE A 184 10.84 -15.70 11.08
CA PHE A 184 10.65 -14.38 11.68
C PHE A 184 9.29 -14.25 12.37
N GLU A 185 8.22 -14.79 11.79
CA GLU A 185 6.92 -14.85 12.47
C GLU A 185 7.03 -15.69 13.75
N PHE A 186 7.75 -16.82 13.75
CA PHE A 186 7.93 -17.67 14.94
C PHE A 186 8.77 -17.00 16.05
N VAL A 187 9.85 -16.31 15.69
CA VAL A 187 10.69 -15.58 16.65
C VAL A 187 9.94 -14.37 17.21
N LEU A 188 9.21 -13.64 16.35
CA LEU A 188 8.55 -12.39 16.70
C LEU A 188 7.07 -12.55 17.10
N GLN A 189 6.47 -13.74 17.00
CA GLN A 189 5.14 -14.02 17.57
C GLN A 189 5.19 -14.13 19.09
N GLY A 190 6.36 -14.44 19.65
CA GLY A 190 6.56 -14.54 21.09
C GLY A 190 6.06 -13.28 21.79
N TRP A 191 5.19 -13.47 22.77
CA TRP A 191 4.49 -12.37 23.46
C TRP A 191 5.46 -11.35 24.07
N ILE A 192 6.63 -11.79 24.54
CA ILE A 192 7.64 -10.90 25.14
C ILE A 192 8.52 -10.29 24.05
N LEU A 193 9.28 -11.12 23.32
CA LEU A 193 10.23 -10.66 22.30
C LEU A 193 9.58 -9.83 21.21
N GLY A 194 8.44 -10.29 20.69
CA GLY A 194 7.70 -9.60 19.64
C GLY A 194 7.12 -8.26 20.07
N ARG A 195 6.74 -8.08 21.34
CA ARG A 195 6.25 -6.78 21.85
C ARG A 195 7.41 -5.84 22.17
N VAL A 196 8.52 -6.35 22.68
CA VAL A 196 9.74 -5.56 22.89
C VAL A 196 10.27 -5.04 21.55
N PHE A 197 10.35 -5.90 20.54
CA PHE A 197 10.78 -5.53 19.20
C PHE A 197 9.85 -4.48 18.57
N GLU A 198 8.53 -4.71 18.58
CA GLU A 198 7.54 -3.73 18.08
C GLU A 198 7.71 -2.36 18.76
N LYS A 199 7.86 -2.34 20.09
CA LYS A 199 8.05 -1.10 20.86
C LYS A 199 9.36 -0.39 20.52
N PHE A 200 10.44 -1.15 20.34
CA PHE A 200 11.74 -0.61 19.95
C PHE A 200 11.70 0.01 18.55
N VAL A 201 11.17 -0.72 17.56
CA VAL A 201 11.01 -0.22 16.18
C VAL A 201 10.08 1.00 16.16
N LYS A 202 8.98 0.97 16.90
CA LYS A 202 8.08 2.12 17.07
C LYS A 202 8.81 3.37 17.53
N ILE A 203 9.68 3.27 18.55
CA ILE A 203 10.45 4.41 19.06
C ILE A 203 11.32 5.01 17.94
N ILE A 204 12.04 4.16 17.20
CA ILE A 204 12.92 4.58 16.11
C ILE A 204 12.10 5.24 14.98
N GLU A 205 11.04 4.58 14.54
CA GLU A 205 10.21 5.10 13.45
C GLU A 205 9.55 6.43 13.80
N LEU A 206 8.99 6.55 15.01
CA LEU A 206 8.39 7.79 15.48
C LEU A 206 9.42 8.93 15.58
N HIS A 207 10.66 8.63 15.95
CA HIS A 207 11.74 9.61 15.93
C HIS A 207 11.96 10.16 14.51
N TYR A 208 12.11 9.28 13.51
CA TYR A 208 12.31 9.72 12.12
C TYR A 208 11.09 10.42 11.52
N ILE A 209 9.87 9.94 11.82
CA ILE A 209 8.62 10.58 11.36
C ILE A 209 8.51 12.00 11.93
N LYS A 210 8.71 12.18 13.25
CA LYS A 210 8.66 13.50 13.90
C LYS A 210 9.71 14.44 13.35
N LYS A 211 10.94 13.95 13.14
CA LYS A 211 12.02 14.72 12.51
C LYS A 211 11.67 15.14 11.09
N GLY A 212 11.10 14.24 10.29
CA GLY A 212 10.66 14.51 8.92
C GLY A 212 9.55 15.56 8.86
N ILE A 213 8.54 15.48 9.74
CA ILE A 213 7.47 16.48 9.83
C ILE A 213 8.03 17.85 10.19
N LYS A 214 8.92 17.93 11.19
CA LYS A 214 9.54 19.19 11.62
C LYS A 214 10.35 19.86 10.51
N ASN A 215 11.06 19.07 9.71
CA ASN A 215 11.93 19.57 8.65
C ASN A 215 11.19 19.81 7.31
N GLY A 216 9.99 19.24 7.14
CA GLY A 216 9.22 19.26 5.90
C GLY A 216 8.02 20.21 5.90
N ALA A 217 7.98 21.20 6.80
CA ALA A 217 6.92 22.21 6.89
C ALA A 217 6.96 23.20 5.70
N LEU A 218 6.80 22.69 4.48
CA LEU A 218 6.51 23.47 3.28
C LEU A 218 5.00 23.73 3.25
N GLY A 219 4.55 24.86 3.82
CA GLY A 219 3.31 25.60 3.49
C GLY A 219 1.92 24.92 3.46
N PHE A 220 1.81 23.60 3.53
CA PHE A 220 0.58 22.84 3.31
C PHE A 220 0.28 21.93 4.52
N LYS A 221 -0.99 21.55 4.70
CA LYS A 221 -1.42 20.64 5.78
C LYS A 221 -1.43 19.19 5.25
N PRO A 222 -0.33 18.43 5.37
CA PRO A 222 -0.33 17.03 4.94
C PRO A 222 -1.27 16.22 5.83
N ARG A 223 -1.95 15.23 5.25
CA ARG A 223 -2.74 14.27 6.03
C ARG A 223 -1.79 13.20 6.55
N VAL A 224 -1.32 13.40 7.79
CA VAL A 224 -0.41 12.50 8.49
C VAL A 224 -1.08 11.95 9.73
N ARG A 225 -1.20 10.63 9.83
CA ARG A 225 -1.64 9.92 11.04
C ARG A 225 -0.56 8.93 11.42
N TYR A 226 -0.23 8.87 12.71
CA TYR A 226 0.69 7.87 13.21
C TYR A 226 0.22 7.37 14.57
N GLY A 227 -0.05 6.07 14.66
CA GLY A 227 -0.48 5.40 15.87
C GLY A 227 -0.22 3.90 15.80
N ASP A 228 -0.74 3.16 16.78
CA ASP A 228 -0.56 1.70 16.85
C ASP A 228 -1.43 0.92 15.86
N ASP A 229 -2.44 1.57 15.30
CA ASP A 229 -3.41 0.94 14.41
C ASP A 229 -3.42 1.53 12.99
N GLU A 230 -2.92 2.76 12.79
CA GLU A 230 -2.90 3.48 11.50
C GLU A 230 -1.59 4.28 11.34
N LEU A 231 -0.91 4.11 10.21
CA LEU A 231 0.18 4.98 9.77
C LEU A 231 -0.14 5.48 8.36
N GLU A 232 -0.53 6.74 8.25
CA GLU A 232 -0.97 7.39 7.02
C GLU A 232 -0.03 8.55 6.69
N PHE A 233 0.52 8.56 5.48
CA PHE A 233 1.44 9.57 5.00
C PHE A 233 0.98 10.08 3.63
N HIS A 234 0.10 11.08 3.61
CA HIS A 234 -0.28 11.81 2.40
C HIS A 234 0.35 13.21 2.42
N PRO A 235 1.55 13.38 1.82
CA PRO A 235 2.28 14.64 1.84
C PRO A 235 1.69 15.71 0.91
N ASP A 236 0.89 15.31 -0.08
CA ASP A 236 0.41 16.19 -1.16
C ASP A 236 -1.13 16.25 -1.19
N THR A 237 -1.71 16.90 -0.18
CA THR A 237 -3.14 17.25 -0.15
C THR A 237 -3.49 18.34 -1.17
N ALA A 238 -2.52 19.14 -1.62
CA ALA A 238 -2.71 20.18 -2.64
C ALA A 238 -3.14 19.58 -3.98
N ARG A 239 -2.51 18.48 -4.43
CA ARG A 239 -2.94 17.76 -5.63
C ARG A 239 -4.36 17.21 -5.52
N ILE A 240 -4.77 16.75 -4.33
CA ILE A 240 -6.14 16.28 -4.11
C ILE A 240 -7.12 17.45 -4.25
N GLU A 241 -6.81 18.60 -3.67
CA GLU A 241 -7.61 19.82 -3.80
C GLU A 241 -7.67 20.35 -5.24
N GLU A 242 -6.57 20.30 -5.98
CA GLU A 242 -6.53 20.65 -7.41
C GLU A 242 -7.38 19.69 -8.25
N MET A 243 -7.27 18.38 -8.02
CA MET A 243 -8.10 17.39 -8.71
C MET A 243 -9.59 17.58 -8.43
N LEU A 244 -9.97 17.92 -7.20
CA LEU A 244 -11.36 18.25 -6.85
C LEU A 244 -11.83 19.52 -7.57
N LYS A 245 -10.97 20.54 -7.70
CA LYS A 245 -11.28 21.77 -8.45
C LYS A 245 -11.40 21.54 -9.95
N GLU A 246 -10.69 20.57 -10.52
CA GLU A 246 -10.80 20.20 -11.94
C GLU A 246 -12.06 19.38 -12.23
N ASP A 247 -12.40 18.40 -11.38
CA ASP A 247 -13.63 17.59 -11.51
C ASP A 247 -14.91 18.44 -11.31
N LEU A 248 -14.84 19.59 -10.62
CA LEU A 248 -15.95 20.56 -10.44
C LEU A 248 -16.14 21.56 -11.60
N ARG A 249 -15.29 21.54 -12.64
CA ARG A 249 -15.36 22.44 -13.80
C ARG A 249 -16.13 21.87 -14.99
N PHE A 250 -16.81 20.74 -14.80
CA PHE A 250 -17.71 20.09 -15.76
C PHE A 250 -19.11 19.94 -15.18
#